data_AF-A0A2V9K542-F1
#
_entry.id   AF-A0A2V9K542-F1
#
_cell.length_a   1.000
_cell.length_b   1.000
_cell.length_c   1.000
_cell.angle_alpha   90.00
_cell.angle_beta   90.00
_cell.angle_gamma   90.00
#
_symmetry.space_group_name_H-M   'P 1'
#
loop_
_entity.id
_entity.type
_entity.pdbx_description
1 polymer ?
#
loop_
_entity_poly.entity_id
_entity_poly.type
_entity_poly.pdbx_seq_one_letter_code
_entity_poly.pdbx_strand_id
1 'polypeptide(L)'
;MTTKSWILTDVSREVHLEGFSMTSAELKLPGEVSWTISKRTLRGGLREGVEVIEVHNGALGFTIVATRGMGIWKGSYRGFALGWNAPVRGPVHPQFINLLDRGRLGWLQGFDEWIVRCGLDSN
;
A
#
# COMPACT_ATOMS: atom_id res chain seq x y z
N MET A 1 4.16 -9.92 -26.48
CA MET A 1 4.25 -8.67 -25.69
C MET A 1 5.42 -8.80 -24.73
N THR A 2 6.32 -7.82 -24.71
CA THR A 2 7.48 -7.85 -23.80
C THR A 2 7.04 -7.35 -22.43
N THR A 3 7.07 -8.22 -21.43
CA THR A 3 6.78 -7.85 -20.04
C THR A 3 8.06 -7.30 -19.39
N LYS A 4 7.95 -6.18 -18.69
CA LYS A 4 9.01 -5.70 -17.79
C LYS A 4 8.59 -5.91 -16.34
N SER A 5 9.56 -6.22 -15.48
CA SER A 5 9.36 -6.47 -14.06
C SER A 5 10.44 -5.77 -13.25
N TRP A 6 10.06 -5.28 -12.07
CA TRP A 6 10.95 -4.66 -11.09
C TRP A 6 10.73 -5.33 -9.74
N ILE A 7 11.84 -5.65 -9.07
CA ILE A 7 11.82 -6.20 -7.73
C ILE A 7 11.98 -5.05 -6.75
N LEU A 8 10.91 -4.73 -6.01
CA LEU A 8 10.92 -3.67 -5.00
C LEU A 8 11.37 -4.16 -3.62
N THR A 9 11.04 -5.42 -3.31
CA THR A 9 11.40 -6.13 -2.09
C THR A 9 11.52 -7.62 -2.41
N ASP A 10 12.61 -8.27 -2.01
CA ASP A 10 12.84 -9.71 -2.11
C ASP A 10 13.76 -10.15 -0.96
N VAL A 11 13.21 -10.93 -0.03
CA VAL A 11 13.95 -11.41 1.15
C VAL A 11 15.07 -12.38 0.77
N SER A 12 14.82 -13.26 -0.22
CA SER A 12 15.78 -14.30 -0.61
C SER A 12 17.03 -13.71 -1.27
N ARG A 13 16.88 -12.55 -1.92
CA ARG A 13 17.95 -11.80 -2.57
C ARG A 13 18.41 -10.59 -1.76
N GLU A 14 17.88 -10.42 -0.55
CA GLU A 14 18.14 -9.27 0.33
C GLU A 14 17.94 -7.91 -0.37
N VAL A 15 16.94 -7.83 -1.27
CA VAL A 15 16.58 -6.60 -1.97
C VAL A 15 15.51 -5.87 -1.17
N HIS A 16 15.77 -4.60 -0.86
CA HIS A 16 14.78 -3.68 -0.31
C HIS A 16 15.05 -2.28 -0.84
N LEU A 17 14.15 -1.77 -1.68
CA LEU A 17 14.26 -0.41 -2.22
C LEU A 17 13.52 0.58 -1.31
N GLU A 18 14.23 1.54 -0.71
CA GLU A 18 13.60 2.61 0.09
C GLU A 18 12.60 3.48 -0.71
N GLY A 19 12.82 3.59 -2.02
CA GLY A 19 11.97 4.34 -2.92
C GLY A 19 12.01 3.80 -4.35
N PHE A 20 10.93 4.02 -5.08
CA PHE A 20 10.80 3.68 -6.49
C PHE A 20 9.84 4.68 -7.14
N SER A 21 10.07 5.03 -8.39
CA SER A 21 9.13 5.83 -9.18
C SER A 21 9.24 5.41 -10.63
N MET A 22 8.10 5.33 -11.30
CA MET A 22 8.00 5.04 -12.71
C MET A 22 6.79 5.74 -13.31
N THR A 23 6.97 6.27 -14.50
CA THR A 23 5.93 6.98 -15.25
C THR A 23 5.74 6.39 -16.64
N SER A 24 4.61 6.71 -17.26
CA SER A 24 4.32 6.33 -18.65
C SER A 24 5.39 6.78 -19.66
N ALA A 25 6.11 7.87 -19.37
CA ALA A 25 7.19 8.37 -20.23
C ALA A 25 8.37 7.40 -20.35
N GLU A 26 8.61 6.57 -19.34
CA GLU A 26 9.77 5.67 -19.28
C GLU A 26 9.56 4.38 -20.08
N LEU A 27 8.31 3.91 -20.23
CA LEU A 27 8.02 2.63 -20.88
C LEU A 27 7.52 2.75 -22.32
N LYS A 28 7.22 3.97 -22.81
CA LYS A 28 6.72 4.24 -24.17
C LYS A 28 5.67 3.21 -24.62
N LEU A 29 4.73 2.89 -23.72
CA LEU A 29 3.66 1.93 -23.99
C LEU A 29 2.65 2.54 -24.97
N PRO A 30 1.95 1.72 -25.78
CA PRO A 30 0.86 2.21 -26.62
C PRO A 30 -0.26 2.86 -25.79
N GLY A 31 -0.76 4.00 -26.25
CA GLY A 31 -1.83 4.77 -25.61
C GLY A 31 -1.33 6.08 -24.97
N GLU A 32 -2.21 7.09 -24.92
CA GLU A 32 -1.88 8.43 -24.43
C GLU A 32 -2.11 8.60 -22.91
N VAL A 33 -2.49 7.53 -22.22
CA VAL A 33 -2.85 7.61 -20.81
C VAL A 33 -1.61 7.75 -19.94
N SER A 34 -1.50 8.88 -19.25
CA SER A 34 -0.46 9.10 -18.26
C SER A 34 -0.75 8.29 -16.99
N TRP A 35 0.23 7.48 -16.59
CA TRP A 35 0.17 6.66 -15.38
C TRP A 35 1.46 6.79 -14.58
N THR A 36 1.37 6.52 -13.29
CA THR A 36 2.48 6.58 -12.34
C THR A 36 2.42 5.40 -11.37
N ILE A 37 3.58 4.88 -11.00
CA ILE A 37 3.77 3.91 -9.92
C ILE A 37 4.91 4.43 -9.04
N SER A 38 4.69 4.57 -7.74
CA SER A 38 5.73 5.00 -6.81
C SER A 38 5.71 4.23 -5.51
N LYS A 39 6.89 3.87 -5.00
CA LYS A 39 7.10 3.31 -3.65
C LYS A 39 7.76 4.37 -2.77
N ARG A 40 7.35 4.45 -1.52
CA ARG A 40 8.04 5.23 -0.48
C ARG A 40 7.79 4.67 0.91
N THR A 41 8.75 4.89 1.80
CA THR A 41 8.61 4.61 3.23
C THR A 41 8.04 5.83 3.96
N LEU A 42 7.01 5.59 4.77
CA LEU A 42 6.36 6.58 5.62
C LEU A 42 7.19 6.81 6.89
N ARG A 43 7.13 8.04 7.42
CA ARG A 43 7.90 8.48 8.59
C ARG A 43 6.98 9.16 9.62
N GLY A 44 7.37 9.09 10.88
CA GLY A 44 6.75 9.74 12.04
C GLY A 44 5.70 8.90 12.77
N GLY A 45 5.71 8.94 14.11
CA GLY A 45 4.69 8.33 14.95
C GLY A 45 4.48 6.83 14.71
N LEU A 46 3.23 6.38 14.77
CA LEU A 46 2.87 4.96 14.63
C LEU A 46 2.99 4.42 13.19
N ARG A 47 3.27 5.27 12.20
CA ARG A 47 3.44 4.89 10.79
C ARG A 47 4.91 4.82 10.37
N GLU A 48 5.85 5.05 11.29
CA GLU A 48 7.28 4.96 11.02
C GLU A 48 7.61 3.59 10.43
N GLY A 49 8.32 3.60 9.30
CA GLY A 49 8.73 2.39 8.57
C GLY A 49 7.65 1.74 7.69
N VAL A 50 6.41 2.26 7.66
CA VAL A 50 5.37 1.68 6.79
C VAL A 50 5.67 1.99 5.33
N GLU A 51 5.68 0.99 4.47
CA GLU A 51 5.94 1.13 3.04
C GLU A 51 4.63 1.15 2.25
N VAL A 52 4.50 2.14 1.37
CA VAL A 52 3.35 2.28 0.48
C VAL A 52 3.76 2.26 -0.98
N ILE A 53 2.91 1.67 -1.81
CA ILE A 53 3.00 1.71 -3.27
C ILE A 53 1.76 2.40 -3.80
N GLU A 54 1.95 3.55 -4.43
CA GLU A 54 0.91 4.38 -5.02
C GLU A 54 0.85 4.09 -6.51
N VAL A 55 -0.33 3.74 -7.01
CA VAL A 55 -0.60 3.44 -8.42
C VAL A 55 -1.66 4.39 -8.91
N HIS A 56 -1.43 5.03 -10.06
CA HIS A 56 -2.40 5.91 -10.69
C HIS A 56 -2.39 5.71 -12.20
N ASN A 57 -3.57 5.56 -12.82
CA ASN A 57 -3.70 5.36 -14.26
C ASN A 57 -4.41 6.52 -14.99
N GLY A 58 -4.49 7.69 -14.36
CA GLY A 58 -5.20 8.85 -14.90
C GLY A 58 -6.67 8.94 -14.46
N ALA A 59 -7.33 7.80 -14.19
CA ALA A 59 -8.71 7.77 -13.72
C ALA A 59 -8.84 7.18 -12.31
N LEU A 60 -8.13 6.09 -12.04
CA LEU A 60 -8.09 5.38 -10.77
C LEU A 60 -6.71 5.57 -10.14
N GLY A 61 -6.70 6.03 -8.89
CA GLY A 61 -5.55 6.02 -8.00
C GLY A 61 -5.83 5.14 -6.80
N PHE A 62 -4.83 4.38 -6.32
CA PHE A 62 -4.93 3.67 -5.06
C PHE A 62 -3.56 3.44 -4.41
N THR A 63 -3.56 3.26 -3.10
CA THR A 63 -2.36 3.06 -2.29
C THR A 63 -2.38 1.64 -1.70
N ILE A 64 -1.38 0.84 -2.05
CA ILE A 64 -1.12 -0.47 -1.46
C ILE A 64 -0.19 -0.26 -0.25
N VAL A 65 -0.42 -0.98 0.85
CA VAL A 65 0.45 -0.95 2.03
C VAL A 65 1.22 -2.27 2.12
N ALA A 66 2.47 -2.26 1.67
CA ALA A 66 3.28 -3.47 1.56
C ALA A 66 3.54 -4.10 2.94
N THR A 67 3.91 -3.26 3.92
CA THR A 67 4.18 -3.68 5.31
C THR A 67 2.95 -4.28 6.02
N ARG A 68 1.74 -4.07 5.50
CA ARG A 68 0.48 -4.56 6.08
C ARG A 68 -0.19 -5.61 5.20
N GLY A 69 0.60 -6.52 4.64
CA GLY A 69 0.06 -7.66 3.87
C GLY A 69 -0.60 -7.26 2.54
N MET A 70 -0.10 -6.20 1.91
CA MET A 70 -0.56 -5.71 0.59
C MET A 70 -2.03 -5.24 0.59
N GLY A 71 -2.56 -4.75 1.72
CA GLY A 71 -3.90 -4.14 1.79
C GLY A 71 -4.00 -2.88 0.93
N ILE A 72 -5.20 -2.51 0.49
CA ILE A 72 -5.45 -1.24 -0.20
C ILE A 72 -5.94 -0.25 0.85
N TRP A 73 -5.11 0.75 1.16
CA TRP A 73 -5.42 1.75 2.17
C TRP A 73 -6.58 2.65 1.74
N LYS A 74 -6.42 3.29 0.58
CA LYS A 74 -7.37 4.26 0.04
C LYS A 74 -7.12 4.45 -1.45
N GLY A 75 -8.04 5.15 -2.10
CA GLY A 75 -7.90 5.53 -3.48
C GLY A 75 -8.85 6.64 -3.89
N SER A 76 -8.86 6.93 -5.18
CA SER A 76 -9.85 7.78 -5.82
C SER A 76 -10.13 7.27 -7.23
N TYR A 77 -11.39 7.37 -7.66
CA TYR A 77 -11.78 7.13 -9.04
C TYR A 77 -12.46 8.38 -9.58
N ARG A 78 -11.84 9.07 -10.54
CA ARG A 78 -12.37 10.29 -11.17
C ARG A 78 -12.85 11.34 -10.15
N GLY A 79 -12.07 11.52 -9.08
CA GLY A 79 -12.38 12.46 -7.99
C GLY A 79 -13.26 11.89 -6.87
N PHE A 80 -13.89 10.72 -7.05
CA PHE A 80 -14.64 10.06 -5.98
C PHE A 80 -13.70 9.29 -5.07
N ALA A 81 -13.76 9.54 -3.76
CA ALA A 81 -12.93 8.84 -2.78
C ALA A 81 -13.31 7.36 -2.70
N LEU A 82 -12.29 6.50 -2.62
CA LEU A 82 -12.43 5.06 -2.38
C LEU A 82 -11.80 4.73 -1.03
N GLY A 83 -12.63 4.36 -0.06
CA GLY A 83 -12.23 4.14 1.32
C GLY A 83 -13.19 4.80 2.30
N TRP A 84 -12.73 4.96 3.53
CA TRP A 84 -13.53 5.50 4.62
C TRP A 84 -12.63 6.25 5.60
N ASN A 85 -13.22 7.12 6.42
CA ASN A 85 -12.49 7.91 7.41
C ASN A 85 -12.45 7.13 8.73
N ALA A 86 -11.39 6.36 8.93
CA ALA A 86 -11.16 5.69 10.20
C ALA A 86 -10.85 6.70 11.32
N PRO A 87 -11.26 6.43 12.57
CA PRO A 87 -10.85 7.23 13.72
C PRO A 87 -9.35 7.07 14.02
N VAL A 88 -8.73 5.98 13.55
CA VAL A 88 -7.31 5.71 13.63
C VAL A 88 -6.56 6.57 12.61
N ARG A 89 -5.47 7.23 13.04
CA ARG A 89 -4.56 7.96 12.15
C ARG A 89 -3.48 7.02 11.62
N GLY A 90 -3.85 6.15 10.67
CA GLY A 90 -2.96 5.16 10.08
C GLY A 90 -2.28 5.61 8.77
N PRO A 91 -1.63 4.66 8.06
CA PRO A 91 -1.53 3.24 8.39
C PRO A 91 -0.58 3.01 9.57
N VAL A 92 -0.99 2.20 10.55
CA VAL A 92 -0.16 1.87 11.72
C VAL A 92 0.80 0.72 11.37
N HIS A 93 2.08 0.85 11.71
CA HIS A 93 3.05 -0.22 11.53
C HIS A 93 2.69 -1.42 12.41
N PRO A 94 2.67 -2.67 11.89
CA PRO A 94 2.29 -3.86 12.66
C PRO A 94 3.10 -4.07 13.94
N GLN A 95 4.37 -3.62 13.98
CA GLN A 95 5.21 -3.64 15.19
C GLN A 95 4.59 -2.93 16.40
N PHE A 96 3.66 -1.99 16.17
CA PHE A 96 2.97 -1.25 17.23
C PHE A 96 1.57 -1.81 17.54
N ILE A 97 1.19 -2.95 16.95
CA ILE A 97 -0.12 -3.58 17.16
C ILE A 97 0.06 -4.87 17.95
N ASN A 98 -0.51 -4.92 19.16
CA ASN A 98 -0.70 -6.17 19.88
C ASN A 98 -2.07 -6.75 19.53
N LEU A 99 -2.11 -7.81 18.73
CA LEU A 99 -3.37 -8.45 18.30
C LEU A 99 -4.22 -9.00 19.46
N LEU A 100 -3.60 -9.40 20.57
CA LEU A 100 -4.29 -9.99 21.73
C LEU A 100 -4.92 -8.96 22.65
N ASP A 101 -4.59 -7.68 22.47
CA ASP A 101 -5.13 -6.59 23.29
C ASP A 101 -6.66 -6.45 23.13
N ARG A 102 -7.31 -5.79 24.09
CA ARG A 102 -8.76 -5.51 24.09
C ARG A 102 -9.64 -6.75 23.90
N GLY A 103 -9.24 -7.89 24.47
CA GLY A 103 -9.97 -9.14 24.30
C GLY A 103 -9.87 -9.68 22.87
N ARG A 104 -8.66 -9.65 22.27
CA ARG A 104 -8.37 -10.08 20.88
C ARG A 104 -8.93 -9.16 19.80
N LEU A 105 -9.21 -7.90 20.15
CA LEU A 105 -9.64 -6.85 19.23
C LEU A 105 -8.51 -5.85 18.92
N GLY A 106 -7.26 -6.21 19.23
CA GLY A 106 -6.10 -5.34 19.04
C GLY A 106 -5.89 -4.87 17.59
N TRP A 107 -6.31 -5.67 16.61
CA TRP A 107 -6.27 -5.31 15.19
C TRP A 107 -7.04 -4.01 14.87
N LEU A 108 -8.10 -3.68 15.62
CA LEU A 108 -8.86 -2.43 15.43
C LEU A 108 -8.01 -1.16 15.65
N GLN A 109 -6.88 -1.26 16.35
CA GLN A 109 -5.96 -0.13 16.57
C GLN A 109 -5.23 0.31 15.30
N GLY A 110 -5.23 -0.53 14.26
CA GLY A 110 -4.65 -0.19 12.97
C GLY A 110 -5.61 -0.31 11.80
N PHE A 111 -6.90 -0.58 12.02
CA PHE A 111 -7.83 -0.81 10.92
C PHE A 111 -8.27 0.50 10.27
N ASP A 112 -7.71 0.79 9.10
CA ASP A 112 -8.03 1.99 8.31
C ASP A 112 -8.00 1.75 6.79
N GLU A 113 -7.84 0.49 6.35
CA GLU A 113 -7.80 0.14 4.93
C GLU A 113 -9.19 0.07 4.28
N TRP A 114 -9.25 0.46 3.00
CA TRP A 114 -10.41 0.24 2.13
C TRP A 114 -10.62 -1.25 1.82
N ILE A 115 -9.54 -1.97 1.53
CA ILE A 115 -9.57 -3.42 1.31
C ILE A 115 -8.48 -4.07 2.14
N VAL A 116 -8.90 -4.92 3.09
CA VAL A 116 -8.04 -5.75 3.92
C VAL A 116 -8.28 -7.23 3.62
N ARG A 117 -7.23 -8.04 3.64
CA ARG A 117 -7.36 -9.51 3.57
C ARG A 117 -7.44 -10.06 5.00
N CYS A 118 -8.63 -10.49 5.42
CA CYS A 118 -8.84 -11.12 6.72
C CYS A 118 -8.68 -12.64 6.60
N GLY A 119 -7.49 -13.18 6.83
CA GLY A 119 -7.19 -14.60 6.65
C GLY A 119 -5.70 -14.88 6.54
N LEU A 120 -5.25 -16.01 5.96
CA LEU A 120 -6.03 -17.16 5.45
C LEU A 120 -5.98 -18.39 6.37
N ASP A 121 -5.14 -18.36 7.41
CA ASP A 121 -4.85 -19.50 8.30
C ASP A 121 -6.07 -19.97 9.11
N SER A 122 -7.03 -19.06 9.33
CA SER A 122 -8.33 -19.34 9.93
C SER A 122 -9.42 -18.98 8.93
N ASN A 123 -9.65 -19.86 7.96
CA ASN A 123 -10.75 -19.77 6.99
C ASN A 123 -11.78 -20.87 7.24
#